data_AF-A0A6A5QFI4-F1
#
_entry.id   AF-A0A6A5QFI4-F1
#
_cell.length_a   1.000
_cell.length_b   1.000
_cell.length_c   1.000
_cell.angle_alpha   90.00
_cell.angle_beta   90.00
_cell.angle_gamma   90.00
#
_symmetry.space_group_name_H-M   'P 1'
#
loop_
_entity.id
_entity.type
_entity.pdbx_description
1 polymer ?
#
loop_
_entity_poly.entity_id
_entity_poly.type
_entity_poly.pdbx_seq_one_letter_code
_entity_poly.pdbx_strand_id
1 'polypeptide(L)'
;MKCIIQSLLPLSLLVSGALGAPVPVPAPTAEGASFPITDLLGSDLTVNEYAAQLEGQNPEPALTKRQFNGDTYNQFTDGTACRDVTVIYARGTTGDGNVGEPNSEGPTFFNALASRLGGASRLAIQGVNYPASVIGFLAGGDAAGATTTFNLINQAASRCPSTKIVLSGYSQGAQLVHTATQRLSAANAARVSASEYPQYEIF
;
A
#
# COMPACT_ATOMS: atom_id res chain seq x y z
N MET A 1 11.32 39.28 -50.17
CA MET A 1 12.60 38.69 -50.60
C MET A 1 13.14 37.82 -49.47
N LYS A 2 13.35 36.51 -49.74
CA LYS A 2 14.18 35.50 -49.01
C LYS A 2 13.87 35.34 -47.50
N CYS A 3 13.08 34.37 -47.04
CA CYS A 3 13.23 32.91 -47.14
C CYS A 3 14.64 32.44 -46.77
N ILE A 4 14.79 31.75 -45.63
CA ILE A 4 15.58 30.51 -45.44
C ILE A 4 15.11 29.89 -44.12
N ILE A 5 14.39 28.77 -44.24
CA ILE A 5 14.07 27.82 -43.19
C ILE A 5 15.23 26.81 -43.18
N GLN A 6 15.98 26.71 -42.09
CA GLN A 6 16.96 25.62 -41.91
C GLN A 6 16.46 24.69 -40.81
N SER A 7 15.77 23.66 -41.30
CA SER A 7 15.40 22.44 -40.60
C SER A 7 16.67 21.66 -40.26
N LEU A 8 16.95 21.46 -38.97
CA LEU A 8 17.99 20.54 -38.50
C LEU A 8 17.30 19.26 -38.03
N LEU A 9 17.30 18.24 -38.89
CA LEU A 9 16.90 16.88 -38.57
C LEU A 9 17.92 16.26 -37.59
N PRO A 10 17.50 15.64 -36.47
CA PRO A 10 18.37 14.76 -35.70
C PRO A 10 18.48 13.39 -36.39
N LEU A 11 19.70 13.03 -36.77
CA LEU A 11 20.11 11.73 -37.30
C LEU A 11 19.92 10.68 -36.19
N SER A 12 18.83 9.90 -36.29
CA SER A 12 18.49 8.84 -35.35
C SER A 12 19.25 7.56 -35.74
N LEU A 13 20.22 7.15 -34.93
CA LEU A 13 20.84 5.83 -35.02
C LEU A 13 19.86 4.77 -34.51
N LEU A 14 19.29 3.99 -35.43
CA LEU A 14 18.53 2.77 -35.15
C LEU A 14 19.52 1.65 -34.77
N VAL A 15 19.78 1.47 -33.48
CA VAL A 15 20.38 0.25 -32.96
C VAL A 15 19.30 -0.83 -32.96
N SER A 16 19.38 -1.75 -33.91
CA SER A 16 18.58 -2.98 -33.92
C SER A 16 19.08 -3.92 -32.83
N GLY A 17 18.56 -3.77 -31.61
CA GLY A 17 18.67 -4.79 -30.58
C GLY A 17 17.70 -5.92 -30.89
N ALA A 18 18.23 -7.11 -31.14
CA ALA A 18 17.44 -8.32 -31.37
C ALA A 18 16.48 -8.55 -30.19
N LEU A 19 15.18 -8.63 -30.46
CA LEU A 19 14.23 -9.22 -29.52
C LEU A 19 14.59 -10.70 -29.38
N GLY A 20 15.24 -11.06 -28.27
CA GLY A 20 15.20 -12.43 -27.80
C GLY A 20 13.74 -12.78 -27.57
N ALA A 21 13.22 -13.76 -28.32
CA ALA A 21 11.90 -14.29 -28.07
C ALA A 21 11.82 -14.74 -26.60
N PRO A 22 10.72 -14.48 -25.88
CA PRO A 22 10.52 -15.07 -24.57
C PRO A 22 10.58 -16.59 -24.74
N VAL A 23 11.55 -17.23 -24.08
CA VAL A 23 11.55 -18.67 -23.90
C VAL A 23 10.20 -19.03 -23.29
N PRO A 24 9.46 -20.02 -23.81
CA PRO A 24 8.26 -20.49 -23.15
C PRO A 24 8.64 -20.91 -21.73
N VAL A 25 8.25 -20.08 -20.76
CA VAL A 25 8.19 -20.54 -19.37
C VAL A 25 7.20 -21.71 -19.42
N PRO A 26 7.58 -22.92 -18.98
CA PRO A 26 6.61 -23.99 -18.87
C PRO A 26 5.46 -23.45 -18.03
N ALA A 27 4.25 -23.44 -18.61
CA ALA A 27 3.07 -23.16 -17.84
C ALA A 27 3.14 -24.05 -16.59
N PRO A 28 2.82 -23.53 -15.40
CA PRO A 28 2.54 -24.43 -14.30
C PRO A 28 1.52 -25.41 -14.86
N THR A 29 1.82 -26.70 -14.80
CA THR A 29 0.82 -27.71 -15.07
C THR A 29 -0.28 -27.42 -14.06
N ALA A 30 -1.29 -26.69 -14.51
CA ALA A 30 -2.59 -26.72 -13.90
C ALA A 30 -3.13 -28.12 -14.23
N GLU A 31 -2.55 -29.12 -13.56
CA GLU A 31 -3.35 -30.18 -13.00
C GLU A 31 -4.29 -29.45 -12.04
N GLY A 32 -5.36 -28.88 -12.61
CA GLY A 32 -6.55 -28.64 -11.84
C GLY A 32 -6.81 -29.97 -11.18
N ALA A 33 -6.81 -29.97 -9.85
CA ALA A 33 -7.07 -31.15 -9.06
C ALA A 33 -8.38 -31.75 -9.59
N SER A 34 -8.23 -32.75 -10.45
CA SER A 34 -9.30 -33.65 -10.77
C SER A 34 -9.46 -34.40 -9.46
N PHE A 35 -10.60 -34.21 -8.81
CA PHE A 35 -11.06 -35.11 -7.77
C PHE A 35 -11.96 -36.11 -8.49
N PRO A 36 -11.40 -37.10 -9.21
CA PRO A 36 -12.23 -38.06 -9.87
C PRO A 36 -12.97 -38.81 -8.77
N ILE A 37 -14.30 -38.79 -8.83
CA ILE A 37 -15.18 -39.48 -7.87
C ILE A 37 -14.87 -41.00 -7.86
N THR A 38 -14.08 -41.49 -8.82
CA THR A 38 -13.59 -42.86 -8.86
C THR A 38 -12.73 -43.27 -7.66
N ASP A 39 -12.06 -42.34 -6.95
CA ASP A 39 -11.34 -42.67 -5.70
C ASP A 39 -12.28 -42.89 -4.51
N LEU A 40 -13.51 -42.35 -4.58
CA LEU A 40 -14.58 -42.65 -3.61
C LEU A 40 -15.27 -43.99 -3.89
N LEU A 41 -15.17 -44.52 -5.12
CA LEU A 41 -15.78 -45.81 -5.48
C LEU A 41 -14.90 -47.02 -5.11
N GLY A 42 -13.63 -46.79 -4.77
CA GLY A 42 -12.68 -47.83 -4.36
C GLY A 42 -12.32 -47.83 -2.87
N SER A 43 -12.82 -46.86 -2.11
CA SER A 43 -12.62 -46.78 -0.66
C SER A 43 -13.96 -47.01 0.04
N ASP A 44 -14.02 -47.95 0.99
CA ASP A 44 -15.18 -48.17 1.86
C ASP A 44 -15.40 -47.02 2.86
N LEU A 45 -14.94 -45.82 2.53
CA LEU A 45 -14.98 -44.64 3.37
C LEU A 45 -16.26 -43.87 3.07
N THR A 46 -16.96 -43.49 4.14
CA THR A 46 -17.99 -42.46 4.03
C THR A 46 -17.35 -41.12 3.66
N VAL A 47 -18.14 -40.22 3.07
CA VAL A 47 -17.71 -38.85 2.72
C VAL A 47 -17.03 -38.14 3.89
N ASN A 48 -17.52 -38.37 5.11
CA ASN A 48 -16.98 -37.76 6.33
C ASN A 48 -15.62 -38.37 6.73
N GLU A 49 -15.42 -39.67 6.54
CA GLU A 49 -14.15 -40.33 6.85
C GLU A 49 -13.07 -39.98 5.83
N TYR A 50 -13.44 -39.83 4.55
CA TYR A 50 -12.54 -39.34 3.52
C TYR A 50 -12.13 -37.88 3.77
N ALA A 51 -13.07 -37.02 4.16
CA ALA A 51 -12.77 -35.63 4.54
C ALA A 51 -11.78 -35.56 5.72
N ALA A 52 -11.98 -36.38 6.75
CA ALA A 52 -11.08 -36.44 7.91
C ALA A 52 -9.67 -36.93 7.55
N GLN A 53 -9.52 -37.83 6.57
CA GLN A 53 -8.21 -38.26 6.09
C GLN A 53 -7.47 -37.16 5.34
N LEU A 54 -8.16 -36.36 4.52
CA LEU A 54 -7.56 -35.23 3.81
C LEU A 54 -7.08 -34.13 4.78
N GLU A 55 -7.85 -33.87 5.84
CA GLU A 55 -7.47 -32.91 6.89
C GLU A 55 -6.23 -33.37 7.67
N GLY A 56 -5.96 -34.68 7.77
CA GLY A 56 -4.82 -35.24 8.47
C GLY A 56 -3.52 -35.35 7.64
N GLN A 57 -3.61 -35.32 6.31
CA GLN A 57 -2.47 -35.61 5.43
C GLN A 57 -1.76 -34.38 4.86
N ASN A 58 -2.39 -33.20 4.91
CA ASN A 58 -1.78 -31.95 4.51
C ASN A 58 -2.10 -30.88 5.57
N PRO A 59 -1.14 -30.45 6.41
CA PRO A 59 -1.27 -29.14 7.01
C PRO A 59 -1.14 -28.13 5.87
N GLU A 60 -2.24 -27.84 5.19
CA GLU A 60 -2.37 -26.68 4.31
C GLU A 60 -1.74 -25.51 5.08
N PRO A 61 -0.74 -24.80 4.53
CA PRO A 61 -0.27 -23.58 5.15
C PRO A 61 -1.51 -22.70 5.29
N ALA A 62 -1.96 -22.48 6.52
CA ALA A 62 -3.16 -21.70 6.79
C ALA A 62 -3.06 -20.44 5.94
N LEU A 63 -4.03 -20.23 5.03
CA LEU A 63 -4.12 -19.05 4.19
C LEU A 63 -4.23 -17.83 5.11
N THR A 64 -3.09 -17.36 5.58
CA THR A 64 -3.01 -16.26 6.51
C THR A 64 -3.37 -15.05 5.69
N LYS A 65 -4.49 -14.43 6.05
CA LYS A 65 -4.93 -13.17 5.45
C LYS A 65 -3.70 -12.25 5.38
N ARG A 66 -3.38 -11.70 4.21
CA ARG A 66 -2.26 -10.76 4.06
C ARG A 66 -2.49 -9.61 5.07
N GLN A 67 -1.72 -9.62 6.15
CA GLN A 67 -1.80 -8.68 7.24
C GLN A 67 -0.61 -7.72 7.16
N PHE A 68 -0.85 -6.49 7.60
CA PHE A 68 0.21 -5.53 7.87
C PHE A 68 0.86 -5.92 9.20
N ASN A 69 2.03 -6.59 9.12
CA ASN A 69 2.81 -7.09 10.27
C ASN A 69 4.29 -6.62 10.29
N GLY A 70 4.66 -5.67 9.44
CA GLY A 70 5.90 -4.91 9.49
C GLY A 70 5.69 -3.47 9.99
N ASP A 71 6.81 -2.78 10.25
CA ASP A 71 6.89 -1.41 10.76
C ASP A 71 7.07 -0.33 9.68
N THR A 72 7.24 -0.77 8.42
CA THR A 72 7.59 0.08 7.30
C THR A 72 6.75 -0.28 6.06
N TYR A 73 6.00 0.68 5.53
CA TYR A 73 5.26 0.53 4.27
C TYR A 73 5.43 1.75 3.36
N ASN A 74 5.70 1.48 2.09
CA ASN A 74 5.92 2.49 1.05
C ASN A 74 5.09 2.21 -0.21
N GLN A 75 3.93 1.59 -0.06
CA GLN A 75 3.15 1.03 -1.17
C GLN A 75 2.58 2.07 -2.15
N PHE A 76 2.69 3.36 -1.81
CA PHE A 76 2.33 4.46 -2.71
C PHE A 76 3.55 5.00 -3.49
N THR A 77 4.75 4.83 -2.95
CA THR A 77 6.01 5.37 -3.50
C THR A 77 6.95 4.30 -4.05
N ASP A 78 6.66 3.01 -3.84
CA ASP A 78 7.44 1.85 -4.30
C ASP A 78 7.30 1.52 -5.80
N GLY A 79 6.54 2.33 -6.56
CA GLY A 79 6.31 2.12 -7.98
C GLY A 79 5.23 1.11 -8.31
N THR A 80 4.54 0.54 -7.31
CA THR A 80 3.36 -0.30 -7.57
C THR A 80 2.19 0.52 -8.09
N ALA A 81 1.25 -0.16 -8.77
CA ALA A 81 0.06 0.49 -9.32
C ALA A 81 -0.81 1.11 -8.22
N CYS A 82 -1.50 2.21 -8.55
CA CYS A 82 -2.47 2.84 -7.65
C CYS A 82 -3.50 1.81 -7.18
N ARG A 83 -3.83 1.87 -5.88
CA ARG A 83 -4.89 1.06 -5.26
C ARG A 83 -6.12 1.93 -5.01
N ASP A 84 -7.24 1.30 -4.69
CA ASP A 84 -8.52 1.99 -4.48
C ASP A 84 -8.48 2.98 -3.32
N VAL A 85 -7.72 2.65 -2.27
CA VAL A 85 -7.52 3.48 -1.08
C VAL A 85 -6.04 3.65 -0.82
N THR A 86 -5.60 4.89 -0.60
CA THR A 86 -4.25 5.22 -0.15
C THR A 86 -4.33 5.84 1.23
N VAL A 87 -3.74 5.18 2.22
CA VAL A 87 -3.56 5.74 3.56
C VAL A 87 -2.18 6.36 3.65
N ILE A 88 -2.13 7.65 3.97
CA ILE A 88 -0.91 8.33 4.38
C ILE A 88 -0.94 8.40 5.90
N TYR A 89 0.00 7.70 6.53
CA TYR A 89 0.02 7.51 7.98
C TYR A 89 1.30 8.07 8.62
N ALA A 90 1.16 8.85 9.68
CA ALA A 90 2.28 9.29 10.50
C ALA A 90 2.25 8.59 11.87
N ARG A 91 3.28 7.80 12.19
CA ARG A 91 3.40 7.10 13.48
C ARG A 91 3.54 8.05 14.67
N GLY A 92 3.41 7.54 15.89
CA GLY A 92 3.62 8.31 17.12
C GLY A 92 5.09 8.53 17.47
N THR A 93 5.34 9.33 18.51
CA THR A 93 6.65 9.51 19.11
C THR A 93 7.25 8.14 19.46
N THR A 94 8.55 7.97 19.22
CA THR A 94 9.34 6.74 19.40
C THR A 94 8.85 5.51 18.65
N GLY A 95 7.86 5.61 17.75
CA GLY A 95 7.41 4.46 16.97
C GLY A 95 8.50 3.95 16.02
N ASP A 96 8.50 2.65 15.75
CA ASP A 96 9.45 2.02 14.83
C ASP A 96 9.10 2.27 13.35
N GLY A 97 10.11 2.11 12.48
CA GLY A 97 9.95 2.23 11.03
C GLY A 97 9.30 3.54 10.58
N ASN A 98 8.30 3.47 9.69
CA ASN A 98 7.52 4.62 9.25
C ASN A 98 6.02 4.55 9.60
N VAL A 99 5.56 3.43 10.20
CA VAL A 99 4.18 3.25 10.66
C VAL A 99 4.02 2.75 12.10
N GLY A 100 5.12 2.50 12.82
CA GLY A 100 5.09 1.86 14.14
C GLY A 100 5.18 0.34 14.06
N GLU A 101 5.61 -0.27 15.15
CA GLU A 101 5.84 -1.70 15.30
C GLU A 101 4.56 -2.53 15.13
N PRO A 102 4.67 -3.85 14.86
CA PRO A 102 3.51 -4.71 14.74
C PRO A 102 2.63 -4.68 16.00
N ASN A 103 1.31 -4.70 15.81
CA ASN A 103 0.29 -4.54 16.87
C ASN A 103 0.21 -3.15 17.52
N SER A 104 1.00 -2.16 17.07
CA SER A 104 0.76 -0.75 17.40
C SER A 104 -0.45 -0.18 16.63
N GLU A 105 -0.76 1.10 16.89
CA GLU A 105 -1.95 1.77 16.36
C GLU A 105 -2.00 1.73 14.82
N GLY A 106 -0.86 1.92 14.14
CA GLY A 106 -0.78 1.95 12.68
C GLY A 106 -1.14 0.60 12.05
N PRO A 107 -0.32 -0.46 12.21
CA PRO A 107 -0.62 -1.79 11.68
C PRO A 107 -1.99 -2.33 12.11
N THR A 108 -2.43 -2.07 13.35
CA THR A 108 -3.78 -2.46 13.82
C THR A 108 -4.87 -1.77 13.02
N PHE A 109 -4.75 -0.46 12.80
CA PHE A 109 -5.68 0.31 11.97
C PHE A 109 -5.69 -0.19 10.52
N PHE A 110 -4.54 -0.45 9.91
CA PHE A 110 -4.47 -0.91 8.51
C PHE A 110 -5.12 -2.28 8.33
N ASN A 111 -4.92 -3.19 9.28
CA ASN A 111 -5.53 -4.51 9.27
C ASN A 111 -7.06 -4.42 9.42
N ALA A 112 -7.54 -3.56 10.31
CA ALA A 112 -8.98 -3.30 10.45
C ALA A 112 -9.57 -2.70 9.16
N LEU A 113 -8.90 -1.72 8.56
CA LEU A 113 -9.35 -1.10 7.31
C LEU A 113 -9.35 -2.10 6.14
N ALA A 114 -8.26 -2.85 5.95
CA ALA A 114 -8.19 -3.89 4.93
C ALA A 114 -9.28 -4.95 5.11
N SER A 115 -9.63 -5.29 6.36
CA SER A 115 -10.74 -6.22 6.62
C SER A 115 -12.08 -5.70 6.09
N ARG A 116 -12.35 -4.39 6.24
CA ARG A 116 -13.57 -3.74 5.75
C ARG A 116 -13.58 -3.54 4.24
N LEU A 117 -12.40 -3.42 3.62
CA LEU A 117 -12.27 -3.24 2.17
C LEU A 117 -12.32 -4.55 1.39
N GLY A 118 -12.32 -5.71 2.07
CA GLY A 118 -12.30 -7.03 1.42
C GLY A 118 -10.90 -7.57 1.13
N GLY A 119 -9.86 -7.02 1.76
CA GLY A 119 -8.48 -7.51 1.67
C GLY A 119 -7.42 -6.39 1.54
N ALA A 120 -6.16 -6.74 1.80
CA ALA A 120 -5.05 -5.79 1.76
C ALA A 120 -4.66 -5.34 0.33
N SER A 121 -5.08 -6.06 -0.72
CA SER A 121 -4.76 -5.72 -2.12
C SER A 121 -5.36 -4.39 -2.59
N ARG A 122 -6.43 -3.93 -1.94
CA ARG A 122 -7.13 -2.67 -2.28
C ARG A 122 -6.58 -1.45 -1.54
N LEU A 123 -5.68 -1.67 -0.58
CA LEU A 123 -5.21 -0.66 0.35
C LEU A 123 -3.70 -0.44 0.15
N ALA A 124 -3.29 0.77 -0.19
CA ALA A 124 -1.90 1.19 -0.22
C ALA A 124 -1.58 1.95 1.07
N ILE A 125 -0.63 1.44 1.85
CA ILE A 125 -0.11 2.14 3.04
C ILE A 125 1.16 2.87 2.67
N GLN A 126 1.20 4.16 2.99
CA GLN A 126 2.37 5.00 2.93
C GLN A 126 2.65 5.61 4.29
N GLY A 127 3.68 5.09 4.97
CA GLY A 127 4.17 5.71 6.18
C GLY A 127 4.95 6.99 5.88
N VAL A 128 4.83 7.97 6.76
CA VAL A 128 5.63 9.19 6.75
C VAL A 128 6.95 8.88 7.44
N ASN A 129 8.06 9.00 6.71
CA ASN A 129 9.38 8.85 7.30
C ASN A 129 9.81 10.16 7.95
N TYR A 130 10.03 10.12 9.26
CA TYR A 130 10.48 11.24 10.08
C TYR A 130 11.04 10.72 11.41
N PRO A 131 11.79 11.51 12.19
CA PRO A 131 12.49 11.01 13.37
C PRO A 131 11.60 10.49 14.52
N ALA A 132 10.35 10.94 14.62
CA ALA A 132 9.44 10.62 15.73
C ALA A 132 10.06 10.87 17.13
N SER A 133 10.85 11.94 17.28
CA SER A 133 11.58 12.22 18.53
C SER A 133 10.70 12.92 19.57
N VAL A 134 11.02 12.77 20.85
CA VAL A 134 10.32 13.50 21.93
C VAL A 134 10.43 15.01 21.74
N ILE A 135 11.58 15.52 21.30
CA ILE A 135 11.78 16.94 20.99
C ILE A 135 10.85 17.41 19.86
N GLY A 136 10.68 16.58 18.82
CA GLY A 136 9.71 16.87 17.75
C GLY A 136 8.28 16.94 18.27
N PHE A 137 7.88 16.05 19.19
CA PHE A 137 6.56 16.08 19.81
C PHE A 137 6.32 17.38 20.58
N LEU A 138 7.27 17.78 21.43
CA LEU A 138 7.18 18.99 22.25
C LEU A 138 7.19 20.27 21.41
N ALA A 139 7.74 20.22 20.19
CA ALA A 139 7.76 21.34 19.25
C ALA A 139 6.48 21.48 18.41
N GLY A 140 5.45 20.65 18.65
CA GLY A 140 4.23 20.67 17.83
C GLY A 140 4.27 19.71 16.63
N GLY A 141 5.21 18.77 16.60
CA GLY A 141 5.47 17.87 15.48
C GLY A 141 6.73 18.22 14.70
N ASP A 142 7.35 17.21 14.07
CA ASP A 142 8.49 17.39 13.19
C ASP A 142 8.12 18.15 11.89
N ALA A 143 8.76 19.30 11.67
CA ALA A 143 8.45 20.18 10.53
C ALA A 143 8.77 19.54 9.15
N ALA A 144 9.82 18.72 9.07
CA ALA A 144 10.17 18.00 7.85
C ALA A 144 9.18 16.86 7.58
N GLY A 145 8.71 16.18 8.63
CA GLY A 145 7.65 15.18 8.58
C GLY A 145 6.30 15.77 8.15
N ALA A 146 5.94 16.97 8.64
CA ALA A 146 4.74 17.67 8.19
C ALA A 146 4.84 18.06 6.70
N THR A 147 6.03 18.50 6.26
CA THR A 147 6.29 18.79 4.83
C THR A 147 6.25 17.52 3.97
N THR A 148 6.79 16.41 4.47
CA THR A 148 6.71 15.10 3.81
C THR A 148 5.26 14.65 3.68
N THR A 149 4.47 14.78 4.74
CA THR A 149 3.03 14.47 4.73
C THR A 149 2.29 15.31 3.69
N PHE A 150 2.50 16.63 3.68
CA PHE A 150 1.94 17.54 2.67
C PHE A 150 2.29 17.12 1.24
N ASN A 151 3.57 16.79 0.99
CA ASN A 151 4.03 16.36 -0.32
C ASN A 151 3.38 15.04 -0.75
N LEU A 152 3.26 14.07 0.16
CA LEU A 152 2.59 12.79 -0.12
C LEU A 152 1.11 12.98 -0.47
N ILE A 153 0.41 13.91 0.20
CA ILE A 153 -0.99 14.23 -0.10
C ILE A 153 -1.13 14.78 -1.52
N ASN A 154 -0.30 15.76 -1.88
CA ASN A 154 -0.32 16.36 -3.21
C ASN A 154 0.07 15.34 -4.31
N GLN A 155 1.03 14.47 -4.01
CA GLN A 155 1.42 13.38 -4.91
C GLN A 155 0.28 12.38 -5.08
N ALA A 156 -0.43 12.00 -4.01
CA ALA A 156 -1.55 11.06 -4.10
C ALA A 156 -2.69 11.67 -4.93
N ALA A 157 -2.98 12.95 -4.73
CA ALA A 157 -4.00 13.69 -5.48
C ALA A 157 -3.71 13.73 -6.99
N SER A 158 -2.44 13.83 -7.38
CA SER A 158 -2.02 13.96 -8.79
C SER A 158 -1.72 12.62 -9.46
N ARG A 159 -0.98 11.72 -8.80
CA ARG A 159 -0.54 10.43 -9.37
C ARG A 159 -1.66 9.39 -9.40
N CYS A 160 -2.57 9.43 -8.43
CA CYS A 160 -3.66 8.46 -8.29
C CYS A 160 -5.02 9.18 -8.19
N PRO A 161 -5.52 9.82 -9.27
CA PRO A 161 -6.75 10.61 -9.21
C PRO A 161 -8.02 9.81 -8.92
N SER A 162 -7.98 8.48 -8.99
CA SER A 162 -9.09 7.60 -8.58
C SER A 162 -9.00 7.12 -7.13
N THR A 163 -7.83 7.20 -6.47
CA THR A 163 -7.68 6.70 -5.09
C THR A 163 -8.47 7.54 -4.11
N LYS A 164 -9.03 6.89 -3.09
CA LYS A 164 -9.53 7.56 -1.90
C LYS A 164 -8.35 7.81 -0.96
N ILE A 165 -8.04 9.08 -0.74
CA ILE A 165 -6.95 9.48 0.15
C ILE A 165 -7.49 9.50 1.59
N VAL A 166 -6.87 8.72 2.46
CA VAL A 166 -7.16 8.68 3.89
C VAL A 166 -5.93 9.17 4.63
N LEU A 167 -6.10 10.15 5.50
CA LEU A 167 -5.03 10.68 6.34
C LEU A 167 -5.25 10.22 7.78
N SER A 168 -4.19 9.75 8.42
CA SER A 168 -4.23 9.38 9.83
C SER A 168 -2.87 9.59 10.46
N GLY A 169 -2.86 9.94 11.74
CA GLY A 169 -1.65 9.99 12.52
C GLY A 169 -1.94 9.77 13.99
N TYR A 170 -0.98 9.18 14.69
CA TYR A 170 -1.08 8.94 16.13
C TYR A 170 -0.16 9.86 16.91
N SER A 171 -0.62 10.45 18.01
CA SER A 171 0.19 11.31 18.89
C SER A 171 0.92 12.42 18.10
N GLN A 172 2.26 12.41 18.06
CA GLN A 172 3.05 13.32 17.21
C GLN A 172 2.64 13.30 15.73
N GLY A 173 2.33 12.12 15.19
CA GLY A 173 1.89 11.98 13.81
C GLY A 173 0.58 12.72 13.52
N ALA A 174 -0.33 12.83 14.50
CA ALA A 174 -1.54 13.64 14.34
C ALA A 174 -1.20 15.14 14.16
N GLN A 175 -0.17 15.62 14.88
CA GLN A 175 0.33 16.99 14.73
C GLN A 175 0.89 17.21 13.31
N LEU A 176 1.65 16.25 12.76
CA LEU A 176 2.14 16.31 11.38
C LEU A 176 1.00 16.40 10.36
N VAL A 177 -0.04 15.57 10.50
CA VAL A 177 -1.22 15.59 9.62
C VAL A 177 -1.95 16.93 9.72
N HIS A 178 -2.13 17.45 10.94
CA HIS A 178 -2.73 18.75 11.16
C HIS A 178 -1.95 19.88 10.46
N THR A 179 -0.64 20.00 10.71
CA THR A 179 0.21 21.01 10.09
C THR A 179 0.29 20.87 8.57
N ALA A 180 0.31 19.64 8.05
CA ALA A 180 0.32 19.39 6.61
C ALA A 180 -0.98 19.84 5.93
N THR A 181 -2.12 19.54 6.53
CA THR A 181 -3.45 19.83 5.95
C THR A 181 -3.78 21.32 5.94
N GLN A 182 -3.30 22.09 6.91
CA GLN A 182 -3.40 23.56 6.93
C GLN A 182 -2.79 24.23 5.68
N ARG A 183 -1.84 23.55 5.01
CA ARG A 183 -1.12 24.08 3.85
C ARG A 183 -1.72 23.67 2.51
N LEU A 184 -2.73 22.78 2.50
CA LEU A 184 -3.32 22.27 1.27
C LEU A 184 -4.13 23.35 0.54
N SER A 185 -4.08 23.32 -0.79
CA SER A 185 -5.04 24.06 -1.59
C SER A 185 -6.44 23.46 -1.40
N ALA A 186 -7.49 24.25 -1.62
CA ALA A 186 -8.87 23.77 -1.56
C ALA A 186 -9.11 22.57 -2.50
N ALA A 187 -8.47 22.58 -3.68
CA ALA A 187 -8.55 21.49 -4.64
C ALA A 187 -7.96 20.18 -4.08
N ASN A 188 -6.78 20.23 -3.45
CA ASN A 188 -6.15 19.04 -2.88
C ASN A 188 -6.80 18.60 -1.57
N ALA A 189 -7.30 19.53 -0.75
CA ALA A 189 -8.10 19.22 0.42
C ALA A 189 -9.38 18.45 0.04
N ALA A 190 -10.06 18.84 -1.04
CA ALA A 190 -11.24 18.14 -1.55
C ALA A 190 -10.96 16.72 -2.08
N ARG A 191 -9.68 16.34 -2.27
CA ARG A 191 -9.28 14.98 -2.64
C ARG A 191 -9.19 14.04 -1.44
N VAL A 192 -9.06 14.59 -0.23
CA VAL A 192 -9.01 13.82 1.01
C VAL A 192 -10.40 13.30 1.34
N SER A 193 -10.55 11.98 1.35
CA SER A 193 -11.83 11.30 1.59
C SER A 193 -12.14 11.15 3.09
N ALA A 194 -11.10 11.01 3.90
CA ALA A 194 -11.21 10.99 5.34
C ALA A 194 -9.89 11.47 5.95
N SER A 195 -9.99 12.14 7.10
CA SER A 195 -8.83 12.54 7.88
C SER A 195 -9.17 12.37 9.35
N GLU A 196 -8.34 11.64 10.07
CA GLU A 196 -8.48 11.47 11.51
C GLU A 196 -7.25 12.05 12.21
N TYR A 197 -7.44 13.24 12.75
CA TYR A 197 -6.62 13.88 13.77
C TYR A 197 -7.59 14.67 14.65
N PRO A 198 -7.54 14.56 15.99
CA PRO A 198 -8.52 15.23 16.84
C PRO A 198 -8.46 16.73 16.58
N GLN A 199 -9.57 17.27 16.06
CA GLN A 199 -9.71 18.69 15.70
C GLN A 199 -10.05 19.59 16.90
N TYR A 200 -9.87 19.11 18.13
CA TYR A 200 -10.20 19.89 19.33
C TYR A 200 -9.08 19.80 20.37
N GLU A 201 -8.54 20.98 20.68
CA GLU A 201 -7.71 21.35 21.84
C GLU A 201 -6.28 20.78 21.90
N ILE A 202 -5.35 21.52 21.28
CA ILE A 202 -4.02 21.71 21.87
C ILE A 202 -4.08 23.07 22.57
N PHE A 203 -4.04 23.05 23.91
CA PHE A 203 -3.87 24.23 24.77
C PHE A 203 -2.50 24.89 24.52
#